data_AF-A0A1U9P2L2-F1
#
_entry.id   AF-A0A1U9P2L2-F1
#
_cell.length_a   1.000
_cell.length_b   1.000
_cell.length_c   1.000
_cell.angle_alpha   90.00
_cell.angle_beta   90.00
_cell.angle_gamma   90.00
#
_symmetry.space_group_name_H-M   'P 1'
#
loop_
_entity.id
_entity.type
_entity.pdbx_description
1 polymer ?
#
loop_
_entity_poly.entity_id
_entity_poly.type
_entity_poly.pdbx_seq_one_letter_code
_entity_poly.pdbx_strand_id
1 'polypeptide(L)'
;MDMILSVDPVALDIVWFLVVGIVVAGMLLGGFKLGQRVRAKEPPPPAPEEQPHLPNGGAVYEVREERDQVEIPEGGLRPHEMQGYGNFGSTTSSHPDEVRKERESGYRLPEGPGPHPQPGAPPDAGRGAHS
;
A
#
# COMPACT_ATOMS: atom_id res chain seq x y z
N MET A 1 -13.41 -20.55 -65.11
CA MET A 1 -12.61 -20.99 -63.93
C MET A 1 -12.29 -19.72 -63.18
N ASP A 2 -13.24 -19.24 -62.36
CA ASP A 2 -13.23 -17.86 -61.84
C ASP A 2 -13.36 -17.83 -60.31
N MET A 3 -12.90 -18.89 -59.65
CA MET A 3 -12.95 -19.03 -58.19
C MET A 3 -11.71 -18.47 -57.49
N ILE A 4 -10.66 -18.07 -58.23
CA ILE A 4 -9.38 -17.60 -57.67
C ILE A 4 -9.35 -16.07 -57.46
N LEU A 5 -10.35 -15.30 -57.90
CA LEU A 5 -10.30 -13.82 -57.85
C LEU A 5 -11.47 -13.11 -57.14
N SER A 6 -12.40 -13.81 -56.50
CA SER A 6 -13.43 -13.17 -55.66
C SER A 6 -13.18 -13.47 -54.18
N VAL A 7 -12.11 -12.88 -53.64
CA VAL A 7 -11.94 -12.75 -52.19
C VAL A 7 -12.69 -11.47 -51.79
N ASP A 8 -13.70 -11.61 -50.94
CA ASP A 8 -14.43 -10.46 -50.40
C ASP A 8 -13.43 -9.50 -49.72
N PRO A 9 -13.40 -8.20 -50.07
CA PRO A 9 -12.52 -7.24 -49.41
C PRO A 9 -12.66 -7.27 -47.88
N VAL A 10 -13.87 -7.55 -47.36
CA VAL A 10 -14.10 -7.72 -45.92
C VAL A 10 -13.32 -8.91 -45.36
N ALA A 11 -13.31 -10.03 -46.06
CA ALA A 11 -12.55 -11.21 -45.64
C ALA A 11 -11.04 -10.95 -45.66
N LEU A 12 -10.55 -10.20 -46.65
CA LEU A 12 -9.14 -9.81 -46.75
C LEU A 12 -8.75 -8.86 -45.60
N ASP A 13 -9.60 -7.89 -45.28
CA ASP A 13 -9.40 -6.98 -44.14
C ASP A 13 -9.35 -7.74 -42.81
N ILE A 14 -10.27 -8.69 -42.59
CA ILE A 14 -10.27 -9.52 -41.38
C ILE A 14 -8.96 -10.31 -41.24
N VAL A 15 -8.51 -10.96 -42.32
CA VAL A 15 -7.25 -11.71 -42.32
C VAL A 15 -6.07 -10.77 -42.06
N TRP A 16 -6.05 -9.59 -42.68
CA TRP A 16 -5.01 -8.60 -42.47
C TRP A 16 -4.94 -8.13 -41.00
N PHE A 17 -6.08 -7.74 -40.40
CA PHE A 17 -6.11 -7.33 -39.00
C PHE A 17 -5.72 -8.45 -38.04
N LEU A 18 -6.09 -9.71 -38.33
CA LEU A 18 -5.64 -10.86 -37.56
C LEU A 18 -4.12 -11.02 -37.61
N VAL A 19 -3.52 -10.92 -38.80
CA VAL A 19 -2.05 -11.00 -38.97
C VAL A 19 -1.36 -9.88 -38.20
N VAL A 20 -1.84 -8.64 -38.34
CA VAL A 20 -1.32 -7.49 -37.58
C VAL A 20 -1.43 -7.73 -36.07
N GLY A 21 -2.58 -8.21 -35.60
CA GLY A 21 -2.79 -8.54 -34.20
C GLY A 21 -1.80 -9.60 -33.68
N ILE A 22 -1.55 -10.65 -34.45
CA ILE A 22 -0.56 -11.69 -34.11
C ILE A 22 0.86 -11.12 -34.07
N VAL A 23 1.22 -10.24 -35.02
CA VAL A 23 2.53 -9.58 -35.03
C VAL A 23 2.72 -8.72 -33.79
N VAL A 24 1.72 -7.91 -33.42
CA VAL A 24 1.77 -7.09 -32.19
C VAL A 24 1.87 -7.97 -30.95
N ALA A 25 1.05 -9.01 -30.84
CA ALA A 25 1.10 -9.95 -29.73
C ALA A 25 2.48 -10.64 -29.62
N GLY A 26 3.04 -11.07 -30.76
CA GLY A 26 4.38 -11.65 -30.83
C GLY A 26 5.48 -10.68 -30.40
N MET A 27 5.38 -9.41 -30.79
CA MET A 27 6.31 -8.36 -30.36
C MET A 27 6.26 -8.16 -28.84
N LEU A 28 5.06 -8.07 -28.26
CA LEU A 28 4.88 -7.93 -26.80
C LEU A 28 5.42 -9.15 -26.04
N LEU A 29 5.11 -10.36 -26.52
CA LEU A 29 5.58 -11.59 -25.90
C LEU A 29 7.11 -11.73 -26.01
N GLY A 30 7.69 -11.29 -27.12
CA GLY A 30 9.13 -11.20 -27.31
C GLY A 30 9.79 -10.26 -26.30
N GLY A 31 9.24 -9.05 -26.13
CA GLY A 31 9.71 -8.09 -25.13
C GLY A 31 9.59 -8.62 -23.70
N PHE A 32 8.46 -9.25 -23.36
CA PHE A 32 8.26 -9.91 -22.07
C PHE A 32 9.30 -11.01 -21.82
N LYS A 33 9.52 -11.90 -22.79
CA LYS A 33 10.55 -12.96 -22.69
C LYS A 33 11.95 -12.39 -22.55
N LEU A 34 12.28 -11.29 -23.23
CA LEU A 34 13.56 -10.62 -23.08
C LEU A 34 13.72 -10.09 -21.64
N GLY A 35 12.71 -9.42 -21.10
CA GLY A 35 12.69 -8.94 -19.71
C GLY A 35 12.86 -10.07 -18.68
N GLN A 36 12.14 -11.18 -18.88
CA GLN A 36 12.32 -12.39 -18.05
C GLN A 36 13.76 -12.92 -18.12
N ARG A 37 14.35 -12.96 -19.33
CA ARG A 37 15.72 -13.46 -19.52
C ARG A 37 16.78 -12.55 -18.90
N VAL A 38 16.51 -11.24 -18.83
CA VAL A 38 17.35 -10.27 -18.11
C VAL A 38 17.26 -10.52 -16.61
N ARG A 39 16.05 -10.60 -16.05
CA ARG A 39 15.84 -10.89 -14.61
C ARG A 39 16.41 -12.24 -14.18
N ALA A 40 16.38 -13.25 -15.04
CA ALA A 40 16.96 -14.56 -14.74
C ALA A 40 18.50 -14.55 -14.60
N LYS A 41 19.17 -13.47 -15.02
CA LYS A 41 20.61 -13.27 -14.78
C LYS A 41 20.90 -12.58 -13.45
N GLU A 42 19.89 -12.00 -12.81
CA GLU A 42 20.00 -11.44 -11.47
C GLU A 42 20.05 -12.59 -10.45
N PRO A 43 20.76 -12.41 -9.32
CA PRO A 43 20.72 -13.39 -8.25
C PRO A 43 19.27 -13.60 -7.76
N PRO A 44 18.92 -14.82 -7.33
CA PRO A 44 17.60 -15.08 -6.80
C PRO A 44 17.34 -14.19 -5.57
N PRO A 45 16.06 -13.87 -5.27
CA PRO A 45 15.70 -13.25 -4.00
C PRO A 45 16.29 -14.06 -2.83
N PRO A 46 16.73 -13.40 -1.75
CA PRO A 46 17.35 -14.07 -0.62
C PRO A 46 16.40 -15.14 -0.06
N ALA A 47 16.97 -16.30 0.26
CA ALA A 47 16.21 -17.39 0.85
C ALA A 47 15.66 -16.97 2.24
N PRO A 48 14.56 -17.56 2.73
CA PRO A 48 14.05 -17.28 4.07
C PRO A 48 15.11 -17.45 5.17
N GLU A 49 16.04 -18.39 4.98
CA GLU A 49 17.13 -18.68 5.91
C GLU A 49 18.24 -17.61 5.84
N GLU A 50 18.36 -16.92 4.70
CA GLU A 50 19.29 -15.79 4.49
C GLU A 50 18.69 -14.46 4.97
N GLN A 51 17.41 -14.44 5.37
CA GLN A 51 16.82 -13.26 5.97
C GLN A 51 17.57 -12.89 7.26
N PRO A 52 17.73 -11.59 7.55
CA PRO A 52 18.31 -11.13 8.81
C PRO A 52 17.57 -11.74 10.00
N HIS A 53 18.28 -12.59 10.76
CA HIS A 53 17.78 -13.11 12.02
C HIS A 53 17.97 -12.09 13.14
N LEU A 54 17.19 -12.22 14.22
CA LEU A 54 17.42 -11.42 15.42
C LEU A 54 18.88 -11.63 15.90
N PRO A 55 19.59 -10.57 16.29
CA PRO A 55 20.92 -10.70 16.86
C PRO A 55 20.83 -11.48 18.19
N ASN A 56 21.97 -12.03 18.65
CA ASN A 56 22.05 -12.86 19.87
C ASN A 56 21.45 -12.17 21.12
N GLY A 57 21.39 -10.84 21.15
CA GLY A 57 20.78 -10.04 22.23
C GLY A 57 19.25 -9.87 22.13
N GLY A 58 18.59 -10.50 21.15
CA GLY A 58 17.17 -10.29 20.86
C GLY A 58 16.93 -9.10 19.93
N ALA A 59 15.67 -8.80 19.65
CA ALA A 59 15.32 -7.64 18.83
C ALA A 59 15.82 -6.35 19.48
N VAL A 60 16.39 -5.44 18.68
CA VAL A 60 16.55 -4.05 19.14
C VAL A 60 15.16 -3.47 19.22
N TYR A 61 14.68 -3.26 20.44
CA TYR A 61 13.38 -2.62 20.65
C TYR A 61 13.47 -1.15 20.30
N GLU A 62 12.46 -0.64 19.60
CA GLU A 62 12.33 0.78 19.34
C GLU A 62 12.08 1.53 20.65
N VAL A 63 12.76 2.67 20.83
CA VAL A 63 12.40 3.62 21.88
C VAL A 63 11.04 4.21 21.49
N ARG A 64 10.00 3.83 22.22
CA ARG A 64 8.66 4.38 22.04
C ARG A 64 8.57 5.70 22.79
N GLU A 65 8.57 6.80 22.04
CA GLU A 65 8.27 8.11 22.59
C GLU A 65 6.77 8.37 22.48
N GLU A 66 6.18 8.90 23.55
CA GLU A 66 4.77 9.27 23.55
C GLU A 66 4.63 10.74 23.18
N ARG A 67 3.74 11.05 22.25
CA ARG A 67 3.45 12.44 21.86
C ARG A 67 2.78 13.19 23.01
N ASP A 68 3.30 14.34 23.38
CA ASP A 68 2.72 15.20 24.41
C ASP A 68 1.27 15.57 24.05
N GLN A 69 0.42 15.62 25.07
CA GLN A 69 -0.96 16.07 24.87
C GLN A 69 -0.97 17.58 24.65
N VAL A 70 -1.62 17.99 23.56
CA VAL A 70 -1.90 19.39 23.29
C VAL A 70 -3.40 19.55 23.16
N GLU A 71 -3.97 20.44 23.97
CA GLU A 71 -5.38 20.79 23.90
C GLU A 71 -5.65 21.50 22.57
N ILE A 72 -6.55 20.95 21.76
CA ILE A 72 -7.03 21.58 20.53
C ILE A 72 -8.40 22.19 20.84
N PRO A 73 -8.60 23.50 20.60
CA PRO A 73 -9.89 24.14 20.82
C PRO A 73 -10.98 23.54 19.91
N GLU A 74 -12.24 23.60 20.35
CA GLU A 74 -13.39 23.00 19.64
C GLU A 74 -13.57 23.53 18.20
N GLY A 75 -13.11 24.76 17.92
CA GLY A 75 -13.10 25.37 16.58
C GLY A 75 -11.98 24.87 15.65
N GLY A 76 -11.11 23.99 16.13
CA GLY A 76 -9.91 23.53 15.43
C GLY A 76 -8.82 24.60 15.35
N LEU A 77 -7.66 24.20 14.83
CA LEU A 77 -6.53 25.09 14.55
C LEU A 77 -6.14 24.95 13.07
N ARG A 78 -5.85 26.06 12.40
CA ARG A 78 -5.19 26.02 11.09
C ARG A 78 -3.73 25.61 11.27
N PRO A 79 -3.04 25.07 10.23
CA PRO A 79 -1.68 24.57 10.37
C PRO A 79 -0.65 25.57 10.94
N HIS A 80 -0.82 26.87 10.67
CA HIS A 80 0.05 27.93 11.21
C HIS A 80 -0.31 28.36 12.64
N GLU A 81 -1.46 27.93 13.15
CA GLU A 81 -1.94 28.18 14.51
C GLU A 81 -1.58 27.04 15.46
N MET A 82 -1.11 25.90 14.92
CA MET A 82 -0.65 24.77 15.70
C MET A 82 0.75 25.02 16.26
N GLN A 83 0.96 24.73 17.55
CA GLN A 83 2.29 24.76 18.16
C GLN A 83 3.26 23.85 17.38
N GLY A 84 4.44 24.39 17.05
CA GLY A 84 5.44 23.66 16.28
C GLY A 84 4.99 23.25 14.87
N TYR A 85 4.01 23.93 14.27
CA TYR A 85 3.38 23.52 12.99
C TYR A 85 2.79 22.11 13.02
N GLY A 86 2.32 21.68 14.19
CA GLY A 86 1.82 20.32 14.43
C GLY A 86 2.88 19.33 14.92
N ASN A 87 4.15 19.75 15.01
CA ASN A 87 5.20 18.99 15.67
C ASN A 87 5.12 19.19 17.19
N PHE A 88 4.19 18.48 17.83
CA PHE A 88 4.10 18.43 19.29
C PHE A 88 5.28 17.61 19.84
N GLY A 89 5.78 18.02 21.01
CA GLY A 89 6.86 17.32 21.70
C GLY A 89 6.52 15.86 21.99
N SER A 90 7.55 15.09 22.29
CA SER A 90 7.41 13.70 22.73
C SER A 90 8.16 13.53 24.04
N THR A 91 7.53 12.82 24.97
CA THR A 91 8.11 12.45 26.26
C THR A 91 8.24 10.94 26.35
N THR A 92 9.39 10.46 26.82
CA THR A 92 9.57 9.04 27.12
C THR A 92 8.92 8.69 28.46
N SER A 93 8.08 7.65 28.49
CA SER A 93 7.50 7.10 29.73
C SER A 93 8.02 5.69 30.00
N SER A 94 8.21 5.34 31.27
CA SER A 94 8.53 3.96 31.69
C SER A 94 7.32 3.02 31.62
N HIS A 95 6.10 3.58 31.53
CA HIS A 95 4.84 2.83 31.48
C HIS A 95 3.93 3.39 30.36
N PRO A 96 4.35 3.31 29.08
CA PRO A 96 3.66 3.96 27.96
C PRO A 96 2.22 3.49 27.75
N ASP A 97 1.91 2.23 28.09
CA ASP A 97 0.56 1.68 27.94
C ASP A 97 -0.41 2.24 28.99
N GLU A 98 0.06 2.56 30.19
CA GLU A 98 -0.77 3.16 31.25
C GLU A 98 -1.07 4.63 30.94
N VAL A 99 -0.05 5.38 30.51
CA VAL A 99 -0.23 6.79 30.12
C VAL A 99 -1.16 6.90 28.91
N ARG A 100 -1.05 5.98 27.94
CA ARG A 100 -2.00 5.90 26.82
C ARG A 100 -3.43 5.63 27.31
N LYS A 101 -3.63 4.63 28.19
CA LYS A 101 -4.96 4.30 28.71
C LYS A 101 -5.58 5.48 29.47
N GLU A 102 -4.79 6.17 30.29
CA GLU A 102 -5.23 7.36 31.01
C GLU A 102 -5.67 8.46 30.04
N ARG A 103 -4.88 8.71 28.99
CA ARG A 103 -5.24 9.66 27.93
C ARG A 103 -6.55 9.27 27.26
N GLU A 104 -6.66 8.02 26.80
CA GLU A 104 -7.84 7.50 26.09
C GLU A 104 -9.09 7.44 26.97
N SER A 105 -8.93 7.34 28.30
CA SER A 105 -10.04 7.26 29.25
C SER A 105 -10.96 8.49 29.22
N GLY A 106 -10.44 9.65 28.81
CA GLY A 106 -11.18 10.90 28.68
C GLY A 106 -11.75 11.16 27.28
N TYR A 107 -11.38 10.36 26.27
CA TYR A 107 -11.87 10.55 24.91
C TYR A 107 -13.32 10.06 24.80
N ARG A 108 -14.24 10.99 24.50
CA ARG A 108 -15.55 10.64 23.96
C ARG A 108 -15.42 10.48 22.46
N LEU A 109 -15.87 9.35 21.91
CA LEU A 109 -16.00 9.23 20.45
C LEU A 109 -16.94 10.34 19.97
N PRO A 110 -16.56 11.15 18.97
CA PRO A 110 -17.48 12.10 18.38
C PRO A 110 -18.66 11.33 17.77
N GLU A 111 -19.89 11.72 18.15
CA GLU A 111 -21.09 11.19 17.51
C GLU A 111 -21.16 11.74 16.08
N GLY A 112 -20.76 10.92 15.11
CA GLY A 112 -20.75 11.27 13.70
C GLY A 112 -20.58 10.03 12.82
N PRO A 113 -20.70 10.15 11.49
CA PRO A 113 -20.37 9.04 10.60
C PRO A 113 -18.94 8.61 10.90
N GLY A 114 -18.76 7.31 11.21
CA GLY A 114 -17.43 6.76 11.50
C GLY A 114 -16.44 7.07 10.37
N PRO A 115 -15.13 7.05 10.66
CA PRO A 115 -14.11 7.28 9.64
C PRO A 115 -14.40 6.40 8.43
N HIS A 116 -14.35 6.99 7.24
CA HIS A 116 -14.55 6.24 6.00
C HIS A 116 -13.62 5.01 6.02
N PRO A 117 -14.13 3.80 5.72
CA PRO A 117 -13.30 2.61 5.67
C PRO A 117 -12.09 2.90 4.79
N GLN A 118 -10.88 2.75 5.34
CA GLN A 118 -9.68 2.90 4.54
C GLN A 118 -9.76 1.89 3.39
N PRO A 119 -9.55 2.31 2.13
CA PRO A 119 -9.56 1.40 1.00
C PRO A 119 -8.60 0.23 1.25
N GLY A 120 -9.13 -1.00 1.32
CA GLY A 120 -8.36 -2.21 1.60
C GLY A 120 -8.38 -2.69 3.06
N ALA A 121 -9.09 -2.01 3.97
CA ALA A 121 -9.29 -2.52 5.33
C ALA A 121 -10.15 -3.80 5.34
N PRO A 122 -9.86 -4.78 6.22
CA PRO A 122 -10.70 -5.96 6.43
C PRO A 122 -12.15 -5.56 6.81
N PRO A 123 -13.16 -6.38 6.45
CA PRO A 123 -14.57 -6.04 6.64
C PRO A 123 -15.01 -5.83 8.11
N ASP A 124 -14.19 -6.24 9.07
CA ASP A 124 -14.40 -6.17 10.52
C ASP A 124 -13.53 -5.13 11.24
N ALA A 125 -12.71 -4.36 10.51
CA ALA A 125 -11.75 -3.40 11.07
C ALA A 125 -12.39 -2.27 11.91
N GLY A 126 -13.71 -2.10 11.86
CA GLY A 126 -14.46 -1.14 12.66
C GLY A 126 -15.29 -1.73 13.82
N ARG A 127 -15.26 -3.06 14.05
CA ARG A 127 -16.20 -3.72 14.99
C ARG A 127 -15.55 -4.33 16.24
N GLY A 128 -14.22 -4.38 16.32
CA GLY A 128 -13.54 -5.33 17.22
C GLY A 128 -12.70 -4.78 18.38
N ALA A 129 -12.57 -3.46 18.60
CA ALA A 129 -11.58 -2.94 19.56
C ALA A 129 -12.14 -2.58 20.95
N HIS A 130 -13.26 -3.18 21.37
CA HIS A 130 -13.81 -2.99 22.72
C HIS A 130 -14.16 -4.35 23.34
N SER A 131 -13.16 -5.01 23.93
CA SER A 131 -13.33 -6.06 24.95
C SER A 131 -12.13 -6.07 25.87
#